data_AF-A0A960KB81-F1
#
_entry.id   AF-A0A960KB81-F1
#
_cell.length_a   1.000
_cell.length_b   1.000
_cell.length_c   1.000
_cell.angle_alpha   90.00
_cell.angle_beta   90.00
_cell.angle_gamma   90.00
#
_symmetry.space_group_name_H-M   'P 1'
#
loop_
_entity.id
_entity.type
_entity.pdbx_description
1 polymer ?
#
loop_
_entity_poly.entity_id
_entity_poly.type
_entity_poly.pdbx_seq_one_letter_code
_entity_poly.pdbx_strand_id
1 'polypeptide(L)'
;MTRPSRGRYGVAAGAIACLLATTGLTSCSKDRGASPTTTATSTTTTIPVAEPPEVLDAGAAPRLQLRPTMHAGDQVRLRVATDVIVHQTVDGRQQRLDTPPIVQQVALTVTDADDTGYGLRIEIDSVVVNGRDSDLDAERVQALTDQLAPLAGLVGTSRFDHLGRPIAIEIDAPDGLSDSARSALSGLRDQLAHLAPALPEEAVGVGARWTSPIATADGGLDLTG
;
A
#
# COMPACT_ATOMS: atom_id res chain seq x y z
N MET A 1 9.05 -43.54 9.30
CA MET A 1 8.19 -42.42 9.71
C MET A 1 8.96 -41.14 9.43
N THR A 2 8.68 -40.50 8.30
CA THR A 2 9.52 -39.42 7.75
C THR A 2 8.66 -38.17 7.62
N ARG A 3 9.07 -37.09 8.29
CA ARG A 3 8.38 -35.81 8.36
C ARG A 3 8.68 -35.01 7.09
N PRO A 4 7.69 -34.47 6.35
CA PRO A 4 8.00 -33.62 5.21
C PRO A 4 8.36 -32.21 5.67
N SER A 5 9.41 -31.69 5.05
CA SER A 5 9.94 -30.33 5.18
C SER A 5 8.97 -29.30 4.60
N ARG A 6 8.76 -28.20 5.33
CA ARG A 6 8.07 -27.01 4.82
C ARG A 6 9.07 -26.21 3.99
N GLY A 7 8.78 -26.07 2.69
CA GLY A 7 9.48 -25.18 1.78
C GLY A 7 9.30 -23.74 2.21
N ARG A 8 10.43 -23.02 2.29
CA ARG A 8 10.50 -21.58 2.56
C ARG A 8 10.20 -20.84 1.26
N TYR A 9 9.10 -20.11 1.19
CA TYR A 9 8.91 -19.09 0.18
C TYR A 9 9.69 -17.85 0.63
N GLY A 10 10.72 -17.49 -0.14
CA GLY A 10 11.50 -16.27 0.07
C GLY A 10 10.67 -15.06 -0.37
N VAL A 11 10.50 -14.11 0.54
CA VAL A 11 9.96 -12.78 0.22
C VAL A 11 11.14 -11.93 -0.25
N ALA A 12 11.05 -11.43 -1.48
CA ALA A 12 12.03 -10.51 -2.04
C ALA A 12 11.88 -9.14 -1.36
N ALA A 13 12.98 -8.64 -0.78
CA ALA A 13 13.07 -7.33 -0.17
C ALA A 13 13.37 -6.28 -1.27
N GLY A 14 12.41 -5.40 -1.53
CA GLY A 14 12.61 -4.21 -2.35
C GLY A 14 12.80 -2.98 -1.44
N ALA A 15 14.00 -2.40 -1.46
CA ALA A 15 14.32 -1.19 -0.70
C ALA A 15 13.89 0.06 -1.50
N ILE A 16 13.15 0.98 -0.87
CA ILE A 16 12.76 2.27 -1.45
C ILE A 16 13.47 3.38 -0.68
N ALA A 17 14.25 4.17 -1.42
CA ALA A 17 15.03 5.29 -0.91
C ALA A 17 14.18 6.57 -0.85
N CYS A 18 14.14 7.24 0.31
CA CYS A 18 13.56 8.57 0.45
C CYS A 18 14.67 9.64 0.41
N LEU A 19 14.57 10.55 -0.58
CA LEU A 19 15.39 11.76 -0.68
C LEU A 19 14.75 12.88 0.16
N LEU A 20 15.44 13.34 1.19
CA LEU A 20 15.06 14.54 1.96
C LEU A 20 15.90 15.73 1.49
N ALA A 21 15.21 16.74 0.94
CA ALA A 21 15.81 18.02 0.60
C ALA A 21 15.69 19.00 1.77
N THR A 22 16.82 19.56 2.19
CA THR A 22 16.94 20.56 3.25
C THR A 22 16.78 21.98 2.70
N THR A 23 15.78 22.72 3.16
CA THR A 23 15.72 24.20 3.21
C THR A 23 14.59 24.57 4.19
N GLY A 24 14.59 25.60 5.03
CA GLY A 24 15.46 26.74 5.30
C GLY A 24 14.61 27.67 6.16
N LEU A 25 15.06 28.01 7.36
CA LEU A 25 14.36 28.89 8.31
C LEU A 25 14.20 30.30 7.76
N THR A 26 12.98 30.87 7.72
CA THR A 26 12.75 32.27 8.15
C THR A 26 11.27 32.69 8.22
N SER A 27 11.00 33.47 9.26
CA SER A 27 9.99 34.54 9.39
C SER A 27 8.64 34.20 10.05
N CYS A 28 8.56 34.60 11.32
CA CYS A 28 7.33 34.74 12.10
C CYS A 28 6.34 35.71 11.46
N SER A 29 5.07 35.35 11.46
CA SER A 29 3.95 36.32 11.45
C SER A 29 2.89 35.83 12.40
N LYS A 30 2.49 36.73 13.29
CA LYS A 30 1.66 36.51 14.47
C LYS A 30 0.24 36.89 14.06
N ASP A 31 -0.70 35.94 13.98
CA ASP A 31 -2.11 36.29 13.88
C ASP A 31 -3.05 35.32 14.60
N ARG A 32 -4.15 35.91 15.07
CA ARG A 32 -5.05 35.43 16.11
C ARG A 32 -6.02 34.37 15.59
N GLY A 33 -6.22 33.34 16.41
CA GLY A 33 -7.52 32.76 16.71
C GLY A 33 -8.43 32.42 15.53
N ALA A 34 -8.15 31.29 14.89
CA ALA A 34 -9.17 30.47 14.26
C ALA A 34 -8.90 29.01 14.68
N SER A 35 -9.93 28.29 15.15
CA SER A 35 -9.83 26.84 15.30
C SER A 35 -9.38 26.24 13.97
N PRO A 36 -8.41 25.30 13.93
CA PRO A 36 -8.04 24.67 12.68
C PRO A 36 -9.21 23.84 12.20
N THR A 37 -9.95 24.35 11.21
CA THR A 37 -10.63 23.48 10.26
C THR A 37 -9.51 22.85 9.45
N THR A 38 -9.13 21.63 9.80
CA THR A 38 -8.27 20.79 8.96
C THR A 38 -9.02 20.59 7.66
N THR A 39 -8.72 21.41 6.66
CA THR A 39 -9.11 21.13 5.28
C THR A 39 -8.39 19.84 4.91
N ALA A 40 -9.14 18.79 4.60
CA ALA A 40 -8.58 17.60 3.99
C ALA A 40 -8.60 17.84 2.48
N THR A 41 -7.45 17.70 1.84
CA THR A 41 -7.39 17.71 0.37
C THR A 41 -7.53 16.28 -0.11
N SER A 42 -8.65 16.00 -0.77
CA SER A 42 -8.88 14.71 -1.45
C SER A 42 -7.99 14.65 -2.69
N THR A 43 -7.08 13.68 -2.74
CA THR A 43 -6.28 13.42 -3.93
C THR A 43 -6.76 12.11 -4.56
N THR A 44 -7.44 12.23 -5.69
CA THR A 44 -7.80 11.09 -6.54
C THR A 44 -6.63 10.72 -7.43
N THR A 45 -6.21 9.46 -7.39
CA THR A 45 -5.27 8.89 -8.34
C THR A 45 -6.00 7.85 -9.19
N THR A 46 -6.17 8.16 -10.47
CA THR A 46 -6.59 7.19 -11.47
C THR A 46 -5.43 6.25 -11.75
N ILE A 47 -5.67 4.95 -11.59
CA ILE A 47 -4.66 3.93 -11.87
C ILE A 47 -4.87 3.49 -13.32
N PRO A 48 -3.83 3.50 -14.18
CA PRO A 48 -3.97 2.94 -15.51
C PRO A 48 -4.37 1.47 -15.38
N VAL A 49 -5.46 1.09 -16.06
CA VAL A 49 -5.96 -0.28 -16.04
C VAL A 49 -4.85 -1.20 -16.54
N ALA A 50 -4.39 -2.11 -15.69
CA ALA A 50 -3.38 -3.09 -16.05
C ALA A 50 -3.87 -3.96 -17.22
N GLU A 51 -2.94 -4.34 -18.11
CA GLU A 51 -3.21 -5.29 -19.18
C GLU A 51 -3.82 -6.58 -18.61
N PRO A 52 -4.69 -7.26 -19.39
CA PRO A 52 -5.26 -8.51 -18.95
C PRO A 52 -4.20 -9.58 -18.67
N PRO A 53 -4.38 -10.41 -17.63
CA PRO A 53 -3.48 -11.52 -17.39
C PRO A 53 -3.41 -12.47 -18.58
N GLU A 54 -2.20 -12.91 -18.92
CA GLU A 54 -1.98 -13.89 -19.98
C GLU A 54 -2.06 -15.32 -19.41
N VAL A 55 -2.97 -16.14 -19.96
CA VAL A 55 -3.10 -17.55 -19.58
C VAL A 55 -1.99 -18.38 -20.22
N LEU A 56 -1.09 -18.90 -19.40
CA LEU A 56 0.01 -19.78 -19.82
C LEU A 56 -0.44 -21.24 -19.94
N ASP A 57 -1.39 -21.65 -19.11
CA ASP A 57 -1.99 -22.98 -19.11
C ASP A 57 -3.43 -22.88 -18.58
N ALA A 58 -4.40 -23.30 -19.39
CA ALA A 58 -5.81 -23.22 -19.02
C ALA A 58 -6.27 -24.33 -18.05
N GLY A 59 -5.41 -25.30 -17.73
CA GLY A 59 -5.73 -26.39 -16.79
C GLY A 59 -6.74 -27.40 -17.33
N ALA A 60 -7.15 -28.32 -16.45
CA ALA A 60 -8.06 -29.43 -16.75
C ALA A 60 -9.53 -29.00 -16.84
N ALA A 61 -10.34 -29.72 -17.61
CA ALA A 61 -11.79 -29.49 -17.65
C ALA A 61 -12.47 -29.95 -16.33
N PRO A 62 -13.60 -29.32 -15.93
CA PRO A 62 -14.27 -28.19 -16.58
C PRO A 62 -13.54 -26.86 -16.32
N ARG A 63 -13.61 -25.96 -17.31
CA ARG A 63 -13.04 -24.60 -17.23
C ARG A 63 -14.16 -23.60 -16.98
N LEU A 64 -13.92 -22.63 -16.10
CA LEU A 64 -14.88 -21.61 -15.71
C LEU A 64 -14.21 -20.23 -15.76
N GLN A 65 -14.96 -19.21 -16.15
CA GLN A 65 -14.50 -17.82 -16.00
C GLN A 65 -14.46 -17.47 -14.52
N LEU A 66 -13.29 -17.07 -14.03
CA LEU A 66 -13.14 -16.66 -12.64
C LEU A 66 -13.52 -15.19 -12.51
N ARG A 67 -14.41 -14.87 -11.58
CA ARG A 67 -14.80 -13.50 -11.25
C ARG A 67 -14.80 -13.33 -9.73
N PRO A 68 -14.34 -12.19 -9.19
CA PRO A 68 -14.50 -11.92 -7.76
C PRO A 68 -16.00 -11.89 -7.43
N THR A 69 -16.40 -12.58 -6.38
CA THR A 69 -17.78 -12.54 -5.88
C THR A 69 -17.79 -11.74 -4.59
N MET A 70 -18.03 -10.43 -4.71
CA MET A 70 -18.13 -9.50 -3.59
C MET A 70 -19.58 -9.13 -3.35
N HIS A 71 -19.96 -8.91 -2.09
CA HIS A 71 -21.27 -8.39 -1.72
C HIS A 71 -21.11 -7.10 -0.93
N ALA A 72 -22.01 -6.13 -1.16
CA ALA A 72 -22.05 -4.92 -0.36
C ALA A 72 -22.17 -5.26 1.13
N GLY A 73 -21.32 -4.63 1.95
CA GLY A 73 -21.20 -4.92 3.38
C GLY A 73 -20.20 -6.00 3.76
N ASP A 74 -19.59 -6.71 2.80
CA ASP A 74 -18.45 -7.60 3.10
C ASP A 74 -17.31 -6.80 3.75
N GLN A 75 -16.71 -7.36 4.79
CA GLN A 75 -15.66 -6.71 5.57
C GLN A 75 -14.43 -7.59 5.73
N VAL A 76 -13.25 -6.99 5.56
CA VAL A 76 -11.96 -7.63 5.80
C VAL A 76 -11.10 -6.68 6.63
N ARG A 77 -10.42 -7.21 7.65
CA ARG A 77 -9.38 -6.49 8.38
C ARG A 77 -8.01 -7.05 8.03
N LEU A 78 -7.12 -6.16 7.60
CA LEU A 78 -5.76 -6.45 7.22
C LEU A 78 -4.80 -5.92 8.30
N ARG A 79 -3.80 -6.73 8.62
CA ARG A 79 -2.62 -6.29 9.36
C ARG A 79 -1.48 -6.15 8.37
N VAL A 80 -1.07 -4.93 8.10
CA VAL A 80 0.08 -4.63 7.24
C VAL A 80 1.27 -4.36 8.16
N ALA A 81 2.37 -5.06 7.94
CA ALA A 81 3.63 -4.82 8.64
C ALA A 81 4.70 -4.48 7.60
N THR A 82 5.41 -3.39 7.81
CA THR A 82 6.45 -2.90 6.89
C THR A 82 7.75 -2.73 7.65
N ASP A 83 8.80 -3.35 7.11
CA ASP A 83 10.17 -3.25 7.59
C ASP A 83 11.00 -2.57 6.48
N VAL A 84 11.65 -1.46 6.79
CA VAL A 84 12.47 -0.71 5.82
C VAL A 84 13.92 -0.68 6.26
N ILE A 85 14.81 -1.03 5.34
CA ILE A 85 16.26 -0.90 5.50
C ILE A 85 16.71 0.26 4.61
N VAL A 86 17.26 1.31 5.21
CA VAL A 86 17.74 2.47 4.49
C VAL A 86 19.25 2.34 4.27
N HIS A 87 19.66 2.38 3.01
CA HIS A 87 21.07 2.50 2.63
C HIS A 87 21.35 3.95 2.25
N GLN A 88 22.22 4.62 3.00
CA GLN A 88 22.57 6.01 2.76
C GLN A 88 24.09 6.20 2.67
N THR A 89 24.53 7.13 1.83
CA THR A 89 25.95 7.49 1.71
C THR A 89 26.17 8.83 2.41
N VAL A 90 26.95 8.83 3.49
CA VAL A 90 27.32 10.03 4.25
C VAL A 90 28.84 10.15 4.22
N ASP A 91 29.35 11.30 3.77
CA ASP A 91 30.81 11.55 3.60
C ASP A 91 31.54 10.47 2.79
N GLY A 92 30.88 9.95 1.74
CA GLY A 92 31.43 8.89 0.88
C GLY A 92 31.43 7.50 1.51
N ARG A 93 30.89 7.34 2.73
CA ARG A 93 30.75 6.04 3.40
C ARG A 93 29.31 5.58 3.32
N GLN A 94 29.11 4.33 2.88
CA GLN A 94 27.81 3.68 2.95
C GLN A 94 27.48 3.32 4.41
N GLN A 95 26.28 3.68 4.83
CA GLN A 95 25.68 3.33 6.11
C GLN A 95 24.36 2.62 5.85
N ARG A 96 24.11 1.57 6.62
CA ARG A 96 22.82 0.90 6.70
C ARG A 96 22.13 1.40 7.97
N LEU A 97 20.86 1.73 7.85
CA LEU A 97 20.01 2.14 8.96
C LEU A 97 18.77 1.25 8.96
N ASP A 98 18.64 0.42 9.99
CA ASP A 98 17.46 -0.41 10.21
C ASP A 98 16.37 0.44 10.89
N THR A 99 15.29 0.71 10.14
CA THR A 99 14.17 1.51 10.66
C THR A 99 13.22 0.65 11.50
N PRO A 100 12.47 1.25 12.45
CA PRO A 100 11.53 0.51 13.27
C PRO A 100 10.41 -0.10 12.41
N PRO A 101 10.00 -1.36 12.65
CA PRO A 101 8.82 -1.94 12.02
C PRO A 101 7.58 -1.08 12.24
N ILE A 102 6.85 -0.79 11.15
CA ILE A 102 5.57 -0.08 11.19
C ILE A 102 4.46 -1.09 10.96
N VAL A 103 3.49 -1.14 11.88
CA VAL A 103 2.31 -2.02 11.78
C VAL A 103 1.06 -1.17 11.65
N GLN A 104 0.28 -1.43 10.61
CA GLN A 104 -1.00 -0.79 10.35
C GLN A 104 -2.14 -1.82 10.46
N GLN A 105 -3.26 -1.41 11.03
CA GLN A 105 -4.52 -2.14 10.92
C GLN A 105 -5.39 -1.39 9.91
N VAL A 106 -5.86 -2.09 8.88
CA VAL A 106 -6.67 -1.52 7.81
C VAL A 106 -7.98 -2.28 7.72
N ALA A 107 -9.11 -1.60 7.82
CA ALA A 107 -10.42 -2.15 7.55
C ALA A 107 -10.82 -1.84 6.10
N LEU A 108 -11.27 -2.87 5.40
CA LEU A 108 -11.84 -2.79 4.06
C LEU A 108 -13.32 -3.16 4.15
N THR A 109 -14.20 -2.35 3.57
CA THR A 109 -15.63 -2.63 3.48
C THR A 109 -16.09 -2.48 2.04
N VAL A 110 -16.74 -3.50 1.48
CA VAL A 110 -17.35 -3.39 0.15
C VAL A 110 -18.55 -2.44 0.24
N THR A 111 -18.52 -1.33 -0.52
CA THR A 111 -19.59 -0.33 -0.53
C THR A 111 -20.72 -0.72 -1.47
N ASP A 112 -20.35 -1.29 -2.61
CA ASP A 112 -21.23 -1.69 -3.70
C ASP A 112 -20.53 -2.76 -4.54
N ALA A 113 -21.30 -3.62 -5.20
CA ALA A 113 -20.80 -4.63 -6.12
C ALA A 113 -21.86 -4.93 -7.18
N ASP A 114 -21.43 -4.98 -8.45
CA ASP A 114 -22.25 -5.28 -9.60
C ASP A 114 -21.43 -6.01 -10.68
N ASP A 115 -22.04 -6.25 -11.85
CA ASP A 115 -21.39 -6.95 -12.97
C ASP A 115 -20.21 -6.17 -13.58
N THR A 116 -20.06 -4.88 -13.27
CA THR A 116 -18.98 -4.03 -13.77
C THR A 116 -17.79 -3.98 -12.81
N GLY A 117 -18.02 -4.28 -11.52
CA GLY A 117 -16.99 -4.34 -10.50
C GLY A 117 -17.52 -4.02 -9.10
N TYR A 118 -16.66 -3.54 -8.22
CA TYR A 118 -17.01 -3.25 -6.82
C TYR A 118 -16.24 -2.07 -6.25
N GLY A 119 -16.88 -1.36 -5.32
CA GLY A 119 -16.26 -0.28 -4.55
C GLY A 119 -15.80 -0.77 -3.18
N LEU A 120 -14.69 -0.24 -2.69
CA LEU A 120 -14.23 -0.45 -1.32
C LEU A 120 -14.14 0.89 -0.59
N ARG A 121 -14.56 0.90 0.67
CA ARG A 121 -14.14 1.88 1.67
C ARG A 121 -12.95 1.30 2.42
N ILE A 122 -11.93 2.12 2.58
CA ILE A 122 -10.67 1.80 3.26
C ILE A 122 -10.59 2.68 4.50
N GLU A 123 -10.28 2.11 5.65
CA GLU A 123 -10.08 2.85 6.90
C GLU A 123 -8.81 2.36 7.59
N ILE A 124 -7.94 3.30 7.99
CA ILE A 124 -6.73 2.97 8.74
C ILE A 124 -7.07 3.04 10.23
N ASP A 125 -7.42 1.90 10.83
CA ASP A 125 -7.83 1.81 12.24
C ASP A 125 -6.70 2.24 13.18
N SER A 126 -5.45 1.86 12.88
CA SER A 126 -4.30 2.21 13.71
C SER A 126 -2.98 2.14 12.96
N VAL A 127 -2.00 2.91 13.43
CA VAL A 127 -0.60 2.86 13.00
C VAL A 127 0.28 2.78 14.24
N VAL A 128 1.16 1.79 14.29
CA VAL A 128 2.04 1.53 15.43
C VAL A 128 3.49 1.42 14.94
N VAL A 129 4.37 2.23 15.52
CA VAL A 129 5.82 2.15 15.31
C VAL A 129 6.40 1.30 16.43
N ASN A 130 7.02 0.17 16.07
CA ASN A 130 7.65 -0.70 17.05
C ASN A 130 9.16 -0.42 17.09
N GLY A 131 9.63 0.34 18.08
CA GLY A 131 11.05 0.68 18.25
C GLY A 131 12.01 -0.48 18.52
N ARG A 132 11.53 -1.73 18.60
CA ARG A 132 12.42 -2.90 18.76
C ARG A 132 13.19 -3.17 17.47
N ASP A 133 14.42 -3.65 17.63
CA ASP A 133 15.26 -4.10 16.52
C ASP A 133 15.56 -2.99 15.48
N SER A 134 15.59 -1.73 15.91
CA SER A 134 15.95 -0.57 15.09
C SER A 134 17.22 0.11 15.61
N ASP A 135 17.95 0.73 14.69
CA ASP A 135 19.11 1.60 14.99
C ASP A 135 18.69 2.98 15.53
N LEU A 136 17.40 3.30 15.56
CA LEU A 136 16.89 4.58 16.06
C LEU A 136 16.84 4.62 17.59
N ASP A 137 17.24 5.75 18.16
CA ASP A 137 17.04 6.02 19.59
C ASP A 137 15.56 6.27 19.92
N ALA A 138 15.24 6.27 21.21
CA ALA A 138 13.87 6.43 21.70
C ALA A 138 13.24 7.78 21.28
N GLU A 139 14.04 8.84 21.19
CA GLU A 139 13.53 10.17 20.77
C GLU A 139 13.11 10.13 19.30
N ARG A 140 13.90 9.47 18.43
CA ARG A 140 13.57 9.32 17.01
C ARG A 140 12.41 8.35 16.76
N VAL A 141 12.29 7.28 17.54
CA VAL A 141 11.11 6.40 17.48
C VAL A 141 9.85 7.18 17.87
N GLN A 142 9.91 8.01 18.91
CA GLN A 142 8.76 8.83 19.32
C GLN A 142 8.43 9.88 18.24
N ALA A 143 9.43 10.57 17.68
CA ALA A 143 9.22 11.52 16.60
C ALA A 143 8.55 10.87 15.39
N LEU A 144 8.97 9.66 15.00
CA LEU A 144 8.34 8.91 13.92
C LEU A 144 6.91 8.50 14.27
N THR A 145 6.66 8.12 15.52
CA THR A 145 5.31 7.80 16.03
C THR A 145 4.39 9.02 15.90
N ASP A 146 4.83 10.19 16.36
CA ASP A 146 4.06 11.43 16.30
C ASP A 146 3.81 11.87 14.85
N GLN A 147 4.79 11.65 13.97
CA GLN A 147 4.67 11.95 12.54
C GLN A 147 3.64 11.07 11.83
N LEU A 148 3.49 9.81 12.23
CA LEU A 148 2.57 8.85 11.61
C LEU A 148 1.20 8.78 12.28
N ALA A 149 1.05 9.29 13.51
CA ALA A 149 -0.21 9.33 14.23
C ALA A 149 -1.40 9.90 13.42
N PRO A 150 -1.23 10.95 12.57
CA PRO A 150 -2.33 11.48 11.76
C PRO A 150 -2.87 10.53 10.70
N LEU A 151 -2.18 9.41 10.41
CA LEU A 151 -2.67 8.41 9.47
C LEU A 151 -3.77 7.53 10.07
N ALA A 152 -3.84 7.41 11.39
CA ALA A 152 -4.91 6.68 12.06
C ALA A 152 -6.24 7.45 11.94
N GLY A 153 -7.31 6.73 11.58
CA GLY A 153 -8.61 7.30 11.29
C GLY A 153 -8.75 7.87 9.87
N LEU A 154 -7.73 7.78 9.02
CA LEU A 154 -7.88 8.14 7.62
C LEU A 154 -8.80 7.18 6.90
N VAL A 155 -9.59 7.76 6.02
CA VAL A 155 -10.55 7.06 5.19
C VAL A 155 -10.20 7.30 3.73
N GLY A 156 -10.31 6.23 2.95
CA GLY A 156 -10.26 6.29 1.50
C GLY A 156 -11.38 5.48 0.87
N THR A 157 -11.51 5.65 -0.43
CA THR A 157 -12.37 4.85 -1.29
C THR A 157 -11.53 4.30 -2.45
N SER A 158 -11.95 3.18 -3.01
CA SER A 158 -11.35 2.65 -4.22
C SER A 158 -12.38 1.93 -5.08
N ARG A 159 -12.12 1.87 -6.38
CA ARG A 159 -12.95 1.16 -7.34
C ARG A 159 -12.13 0.07 -8.01
N PHE A 160 -12.73 -1.11 -8.14
CA PHE A 160 -12.20 -2.24 -8.87
C PHE A 160 -13.13 -2.64 -10.00
N ASP A 161 -12.59 -3.22 -11.06
CA ASP A 161 -13.39 -3.83 -12.13
C ASP A 161 -13.84 -5.26 -11.77
N HIS A 162 -14.65 -5.85 -12.64
CA HIS A 162 -15.15 -7.23 -12.54
C HIS A 162 -14.07 -8.33 -12.58
N LEU A 163 -12.80 -7.98 -12.83
CA LEU A 163 -11.65 -8.89 -12.82
C LEU A 163 -10.75 -8.66 -11.59
N GLY A 164 -11.13 -7.70 -10.73
CA GLY A 164 -10.43 -7.33 -9.51
C GLY A 164 -9.26 -6.39 -9.74
N ARG A 165 -9.21 -5.66 -10.87
CA ARG A 165 -8.16 -4.66 -11.14
C ARG A 165 -8.54 -3.32 -10.52
N PRO A 166 -7.62 -2.63 -9.83
CA PRO A 166 -7.89 -1.30 -9.29
C PRO A 166 -8.00 -0.29 -10.44
N ILE A 167 -9.08 0.50 -10.44
CA ILE A 167 -9.35 1.57 -11.43
C ILE A 167 -9.00 2.93 -10.83
N ALA A 168 -9.34 3.14 -9.56
CA ALA A 168 -9.10 4.39 -8.86
C ALA A 168 -8.95 4.15 -7.36
N ILE A 169 -8.08 4.95 -6.73
CA ILE A 169 -7.95 5.03 -5.28
C ILE A 169 -7.98 6.51 -4.90
N GLU A 170 -8.83 6.83 -3.94
CA GLU A 170 -8.97 8.16 -3.34
C GLU A 170 -8.71 8.01 -1.86
N ILE A 171 -7.83 8.85 -1.30
CA ILE A 171 -7.66 8.92 0.14
C ILE A 171 -7.68 10.38 0.54
N ASP A 172 -8.53 10.70 1.52
CA ASP A 172 -8.62 12.03 2.11
C ASP A 172 -7.42 12.22 3.02
N ALA A 173 -6.38 12.89 2.51
CA ALA A 173 -5.20 13.21 3.28
C ALA A 173 -5.39 14.56 3.99
N PRO A 174 -5.07 14.68 5.29
CA PRO A 174 -5.05 15.97 5.97
C PRO A 174 -4.03 16.91 5.32
N ASP A 175 -4.36 18.19 5.22
CA ASP A 175 -3.35 19.19 4.87
C ASP A 175 -2.25 19.21 5.95
N GLY A 176 -0.99 19.27 5.52
CA GLY A 176 0.16 19.36 6.43
C GLY A 176 0.72 18.03 6.94
N LEU A 177 0.36 16.89 6.35
CA LEU A 177 1.09 15.63 6.58
C LEU A 177 2.61 15.84 6.41
N SER A 178 3.41 15.20 7.27
CA SER A 178 4.87 15.15 7.12
C SER A 178 5.27 14.39 5.86
N ASP A 179 6.51 14.57 5.39
CA ASP A 179 7.02 13.83 4.23
C ASP A 179 7.00 12.31 4.49
N SER A 180 7.38 11.88 5.70
CA SER A 180 7.31 10.48 6.11
C SER A 180 5.89 9.92 6.10
N ALA A 181 4.91 10.70 6.56
CA ALA A 181 3.50 10.30 6.51
C ALA A 181 2.96 10.23 5.09
N ARG A 182 3.35 11.17 4.21
CA ARG A 182 3.01 11.13 2.79
C ARG A 182 3.63 9.92 2.09
N SER A 183 4.88 9.59 2.37
CA SER A 183 5.53 8.39 1.84
C SER A 183 4.86 7.09 2.34
N ALA A 184 4.52 7.01 3.63
CA ALA A 184 3.81 5.85 4.18
C ALA A 184 2.42 5.69 3.54
N LEU A 185 1.70 6.80 3.31
CA LEU A 185 0.42 6.78 2.62
C LEU A 185 0.56 6.37 1.15
N SER A 186 1.60 6.85 0.46
CA SER A 186 1.91 6.43 -0.92
C SER A 186 2.22 4.93 -0.98
N GLY A 187 3.08 4.44 -0.09
CA GLY A 187 3.41 3.01 -0.03
C GLY A 187 2.18 2.14 0.26
N LEU A 188 1.26 2.61 1.10
CA LEU A 188 -0.02 1.93 1.32
C LEU A 188 -0.86 1.90 0.03
N ARG A 189 -1.00 3.02 -0.69
CA ARG A 189 -1.72 3.07 -1.98
C ARG A 189 -1.13 2.06 -2.97
N ASP A 190 0.19 2.01 -3.06
CA ASP A 190 0.89 1.07 -3.92
C ASP A 190 0.57 -0.36 -3.48
N GLN A 191 0.75 -0.71 -2.21
CA GLN A 191 0.43 -2.05 -1.70
C GLN A 191 -1.03 -2.46 -1.96
N LEU A 192 -1.98 -1.53 -1.79
CA LEU A 192 -3.39 -1.77 -2.06
C LEU A 192 -3.66 -2.05 -3.55
N ALA A 193 -2.92 -1.40 -4.45
CA ALA A 193 -3.01 -1.69 -5.88
C ALA A 193 -2.56 -3.13 -6.23
N HIS A 194 -1.80 -3.78 -5.34
CA HIS A 194 -1.28 -5.14 -5.53
C HIS A 194 -2.02 -6.22 -4.72
N LEU A 195 -3.08 -5.86 -3.97
CA LEU A 195 -3.75 -6.77 -3.03
C LEU A 195 -4.42 -7.97 -3.70
N ALA A 196 -4.84 -7.84 -4.96
CA ALA A 196 -5.47 -8.90 -5.72
C ALA A 196 -4.78 -9.06 -7.07
N PRO A 197 -4.18 -10.22 -7.38
CA PRO A 197 -3.76 -10.49 -8.75
C PRO A 197 -5.00 -10.53 -9.64
N ALA A 198 -4.97 -9.77 -10.72
CA ALA A 198 -6.04 -9.73 -11.70
C ALA A 198 -6.36 -11.15 -12.18
N LEU A 199 -7.66 -11.46 -12.30
CA LEU A 199 -8.12 -12.75 -12.83
C LEU A 199 -8.12 -12.73 -14.37
N PRO A 200 -7.82 -13.87 -15.02
CA PRO A 200 -7.89 -13.97 -16.47
C PRO A 200 -9.33 -13.83 -16.98
N GLU A 201 -9.47 -13.32 -18.20
CA GLU A 201 -10.77 -13.19 -18.85
C GLU A 201 -11.28 -14.54 -19.34
N GLU A 202 -10.35 -15.41 -19.75
CA GLU A 202 -10.58 -16.74 -20.29
C GLU A 202 -11.02 -17.74 -19.21
N ALA A 203 -11.78 -18.75 -19.64
CA ALA A 203 -12.18 -19.84 -18.77
C ALA A 203 -10.96 -20.71 -18.43
N VAL A 204 -10.70 -20.87 -17.13
CA VAL A 204 -9.60 -21.67 -16.60
C VAL A 204 -10.13 -22.78 -15.70
N GLY A 205 -9.41 -23.89 -15.65
CA GLY A 205 -9.74 -25.05 -14.84
C GLY A 205 -8.69 -25.33 -13.76
N VAL A 206 -8.87 -26.42 -13.02
CA VAL A 206 -7.94 -26.80 -11.95
C VAL A 206 -6.54 -27.02 -12.54
N GLY A 207 -5.52 -26.42 -11.90
CA GLY A 207 -4.12 -26.48 -12.33
C GLY A 207 -3.71 -25.43 -13.36
N ALA A 208 -4.61 -24.50 -13.71
CA ALA A 208 -4.30 -23.40 -14.60
C ALA A 208 -3.18 -22.51 -14.04
N ARG A 209 -2.43 -21.88 -14.96
CA ARG A 209 -1.37 -20.92 -14.67
C ARG A 209 -1.54 -19.72 -15.59
N TRP A 210 -1.37 -18.52 -15.03
CA TRP A 210 -1.38 -17.28 -15.77
C TRP A 210 -0.36 -16.31 -15.16
N THR A 211 0.01 -15.30 -15.93
CA THR A 211 0.83 -14.18 -15.47
C THR A 211 0.00 -12.92 -15.50
N SER A 212 0.07 -12.11 -14.44
CA SER A 212 -0.65 -10.83 -14.36
C SER A 212 0.39 -9.71 -14.43
N PRO A 213 0.30 -8.81 -15.43
CA PRO A 213 1.15 -7.63 -15.45
C PRO A 213 0.75 -6.74 -14.28
N ILE A 214 1.75 -6.34 -13.49
CA ILE A 214 1.55 -5.41 -12.39
C ILE A 214 1.74 -4.01 -12.96
N ALA A 215 0.68 -3.19 -12.95
CA ALA A 215 0.80 -1.79 -13.31
C ALA A 215 1.44 -1.03 -12.13
N THR A 216 2.73 -0.72 -12.24
CA THR A 216 3.37 0.27 -11.36
C THR A 216 3.00 1.66 -11.85
N ALA A 217 2.40 2.48 -10.97
CA ALA A 217 2.26 3.91 -11.26
C ALA A 217 3.67 4.51 -11.30
N ASP A 218 4.01 5.14 -12.43
CA ASP A 218 5.32 5.73 -12.68
C ASP A 218 5.68 6.78 -11.60
N GLY A 219 6.47 6.31 -10.63
CA GLY A 219 7.24 7.09 -9.67
C GLY A 219 8.75 6.81 -9.76
N GLY A 220 9.22 6.24 -10.87
CA GLY A 220 10.64 6.18 -11.22
C GLY A 220 11.38 4.87 -10.94
N LEU A 221 10.75 3.71 -11.13
CA LEU A 221 11.49 2.44 -11.14
C LEU A 221 10.93 1.47 -12.17
N ASP A 222 11.54 1.51 -13.35
CA ASP A 222 11.37 0.54 -14.42
C ASP A 222 12.05 -0.76 -13.97
N LEU A 223 11.27 -1.72 -13.48
CA LEU A 223 11.75 -3.07 -13.20
C LEU A 223 11.55 -3.93 -14.45
N THR A 224 12.41 -3.71 -15.45
CA THR A 224 12.59 -4.68 -16.53
C THR A 224 13.24 -5.93 -15.93
N GLY A 225 12.45 -7.00 -15.80
CA GLY A 225 12.94 -8.37 -15.70
C GLY A 225 13.06 -9.01 -17.08
#